data_AF-A0AAW0FWI1-F1
#
_entry.id   AF-A0AAW0FWI1-F1
#
_cell.length_a   1.000
_cell.length_b   1.000
_cell.length_c   1.000
_cell.angle_alpha   90.00
_cell.angle_beta   90.00
_cell.angle_gamma   90.00
#
_symmetry.space_group_name_H-M   'P 1'
#
loop_
_entity.id
_entity.type
_entity.pdbx_description
1 polymer ?
#
loop_
_entity_poly.entity_id
_entity_poly.type
_entity_poly.pdbx_seq_one_letter_code
_entity_poly.pdbx_strand_id
1 'polypeptide(L)'
;MHMFDNEPLIPSKPLHSVDLCLTFFGETGGPIDPVPTSGSEFPFNDKYCPNSRQTLRIAINLKKLIDRIIPIVFPTHEVTASLSPILNENVMKIVYKAAGGKGNGEKGTSSYKYRAVLVFALLKVTDWYWQLSATELSSNELYSLRAIAAQTIAANIIEETKDDEYLFLVIRRIQYNRFKGVPDDANELDTEWDLTDGYDVDANSGWEGIQERNSEVNTALRDQREGELLDPEFRHNLEGLDEQIDTVAKPVEKANRLGIKWEFIELYEKIDHLTSLVETVVDENKALKAKLDNN
;
A
#
# COMPACT_ATOMS: atom_id res chain seq x y z
N MET A 1 11.77 52.72 13.17
CA MET A 1 12.20 51.77 12.13
C MET A 1 11.99 50.39 12.73
N HIS A 2 10.75 49.85 12.72
CA HIS A 2 10.20 48.95 11.68
C HIS A 2 11.27 47.91 11.26
N MET A 3 11.11 46.60 11.43
CA MET A 3 9.90 45.77 11.30
C MET A 3 9.94 44.54 12.23
N PHE A 4 8.73 44.05 12.51
CA PHE A 4 8.41 42.71 12.96
C PHE A 4 8.75 41.70 11.87
N ASP A 5 9.36 40.57 12.23
CA ASP A 5 9.21 39.29 11.53
C ASP A 5 8.96 38.20 12.59
N ASN A 6 7.68 38.00 12.89
CA ASN A 6 7.16 36.82 13.58
C ASN A 6 6.62 35.88 12.49
N GLU A 7 7.41 34.89 12.09
CA GLU A 7 6.90 33.69 11.42
C GLU A 7 6.99 32.49 12.39
N PRO A 8 5.95 31.65 12.48
CA PRO A 8 5.98 30.47 13.33
C PRO A 8 6.85 29.38 12.70
N LEU A 9 7.86 28.94 13.46
CA LEU A 9 8.66 27.75 13.18
C LEU A 9 7.75 26.54 12.93
N ILE A 10 7.69 26.11 11.67
CA ILE A 10 7.21 24.78 11.27
C ILE A 10 8.07 23.75 12.00
N PRO A 11 7.51 22.79 12.76
CA PRO A 11 8.33 21.77 13.41
C PRO A 11 8.91 20.85 12.33
N SER A 12 10.18 21.07 12.00
CA SER A 12 10.99 20.15 11.21
C SER A 12 11.16 18.85 11.99
N LYS A 13 10.61 17.77 11.42
CA LYS A 13 10.81 16.35 11.77
C LYS A 13 10.26 15.90 13.14
N PRO A 14 9.26 15.00 13.18
CA PRO A 14 8.98 14.25 14.40
C PRO A 14 10.12 13.25 14.66
N LEU A 15 10.95 13.60 15.65
CA LEU A 15 11.50 12.76 16.73
C LEU A 15 11.74 11.26 16.43
N HIS A 16 12.99 10.93 16.15
CA HIS A 16 13.85 10.05 16.97
C HIS A 16 13.46 8.60 17.31
N SER A 17 12.40 8.01 16.75
CA SER A 17 12.10 6.58 17.00
C SER A 17 12.66 5.61 15.93
N VAL A 18 13.03 6.10 14.75
CA VAL A 18 13.40 5.24 13.61
C VAL A 18 14.92 5.10 13.42
N ASP A 19 15.69 6.10 13.87
CA ASP A 19 17.16 6.09 13.77
C ASP A 19 17.82 5.06 14.70
N LEU A 20 17.14 4.62 15.77
CA LEU A 20 17.71 3.62 16.68
C LEU A 20 17.86 2.23 16.05
N CYS A 21 17.11 1.93 14.99
CA CYS A 21 17.17 0.60 14.36
C CYS A 21 18.32 0.46 13.35
N LEU A 22 18.90 1.58 12.88
CA LEU A 22 19.98 1.59 11.88
C LEU A 22 21.37 1.80 12.50
N THR A 23 21.47 2.31 13.73
CA THR A 23 22.76 2.62 14.37
C THR A 23 23.27 1.56 15.35
N PHE A 24 22.55 0.45 15.60
CA PHE A 24 22.94 -0.52 16.64
C PHE A 24 23.95 -1.60 16.20
N PHE A 25 24.37 -1.63 14.93
CA PHE A 25 25.37 -2.60 14.45
C PHE A 25 26.47 -1.93 13.62
N GLY A 26 27.12 -0.94 14.21
CA GLY A 26 28.45 -0.49 13.81
C GLY A 26 29.52 -1.33 14.49
N GLU A 27 30.38 -1.95 13.67
CA GLU A 27 31.78 -2.29 13.95
C GLU A 27 32.11 -3.16 15.16
N THR A 28 32.25 -4.47 14.93
CA THR A 28 33.37 -5.23 15.52
C THR A 28 33.95 -6.17 14.47
N GLY A 29 35.10 -5.80 13.91
CA GLY A 29 35.95 -6.72 13.15
C GLY A 29 36.52 -7.78 14.09
N GLY A 30 36.02 -9.00 13.97
CA GLY A 30 36.55 -10.21 14.61
C GLY A 30 36.95 -11.26 13.56
N PRO A 31 37.80 -12.24 13.90
CA PRO A 31 38.33 -13.21 12.95
C PRO A 31 37.22 -14.05 12.32
N ILE A 32 37.38 -14.34 11.04
CA ILE A 32 36.46 -15.12 10.22
C ILE A 32 36.49 -16.57 10.72
N ASP A 33 35.44 -17.02 11.40
CA ASP A 33 35.25 -18.43 11.73
C ASP A 33 35.02 -19.25 10.45
N PRO A 34 35.58 -20.47 10.34
CA PRO A 34 35.42 -21.30 9.16
C PRO A 34 33.97 -21.78 9.02
N VAL A 35 33.52 -21.81 7.76
CA VAL A 35 32.18 -22.24 7.34
C VAL A 35 31.83 -23.62 7.94
N PRO A 36 30.71 -23.77 8.66
CA PRO A 36 30.33 -25.06 9.21
C PRO A 36 29.96 -26.00 8.07
N THR A 37 30.72 -27.07 7.97
CA THR A 37 30.53 -28.17 7.02
C THR A 37 29.43 -29.08 7.57
N SER A 38 28.41 -29.35 6.76
CA SER A 38 27.41 -30.43 6.88
C SER A 38 26.79 -30.69 8.28
N GLY A 39 25.50 -30.38 8.42
CA GLY A 39 24.62 -31.13 9.33
C GLY A 39 24.36 -30.55 10.71
N SER A 40 24.18 -29.23 10.83
CA SER A 40 23.41 -28.65 11.94
C SER A 40 22.14 -28.03 11.39
N GLU A 41 21.00 -28.59 11.83
CA GLU A 41 19.67 -28.13 11.47
C GLU A 41 19.49 -26.68 11.93
N PHE A 42 19.37 -25.74 10.98
CA PHE A 42 18.75 -24.45 11.26
C PHE A 42 17.31 -24.75 11.71
N PRO A 43 16.89 -24.42 12.94
CA PRO A 43 15.56 -24.78 13.39
C PRO A 43 14.57 -23.72 12.89
N PHE A 44 14.17 -23.81 11.62
CA PHE A 44 12.98 -23.15 11.08
C PHE A 44 12.69 -23.68 9.66
N ASN A 45 11.47 -24.18 9.44
CA ASN A 45 10.97 -24.50 8.09
C ASN A 45 9.55 -23.90 7.93
N ASP A 46 9.30 -22.61 7.61
CA ASP A 46 10.09 -21.41 7.24
C ASP A 46 10.69 -21.29 5.82
N LYS A 47 10.58 -22.32 4.99
CA LYS A 47 11.52 -22.46 3.86
C LYS A 47 11.21 -21.67 2.58
N TYR A 48 10.25 -20.77 2.52
CA TYR A 48 10.18 -19.83 1.39
C TYR A 48 9.77 -18.43 1.83
N CYS A 49 10.66 -17.47 1.69
CA CYS A 49 10.29 -16.06 1.50
C CYS A 49 9.47 -15.96 0.19
N PRO A 50 8.53 -15.02 0.06
CA PRO A 50 7.84 -14.83 -1.20
C PRO A 50 8.81 -14.34 -2.27
N ASN A 51 8.49 -14.69 -3.52
CA ASN A 51 9.27 -14.31 -4.69
C ASN A 51 9.32 -12.77 -4.82
N SER A 52 10.39 -12.22 -5.43
CA SER A 52 10.51 -10.78 -5.68
C SER A 52 9.32 -10.24 -6.49
N ARG A 53 8.87 -10.99 -7.50
CA ARG A 53 7.67 -10.68 -8.30
C ARG A 53 6.39 -10.65 -7.45
N GLN A 54 6.25 -11.56 -6.49
CA GLN A 54 5.11 -11.58 -5.56
C GLN A 54 5.17 -10.39 -4.60
N THR A 55 6.35 -10.08 -4.08
CA THR A 55 6.61 -8.90 -3.23
C THR A 55 6.24 -7.61 -3.94
N LEU A 56 6.65 -7.46 -5.21
CA LEU A 56 6.28 -6.33 -6.05
C LEU A 56 4.75 -6.24 -6.23
N ARG A 57 4.08 -7.37 -6.50
CA ARG A 57 2.62 -7.39 -6.62
C ARG A 57 1.94 -6.93 -5.34
N ILE A 58 2.40 -7.40 -4.17
CA ILE A 58 1.88 -6.97 -2.87
C ILE A 58 2.06 -5.46 -2.71
N ALA A 59 3.26 -4.93 -2.99
CA ALA A 59 3.53 -3.49 -2.93
C ALA A 59 2.61 -2.66 -3.83
N ILE A 60 2.38 -3.11 -5.08
CA ILE A 60 1.46 -2.45 -6.01
C ILE A 60 0.02 -2.49 -5.50
N ASN A 61 -0.43 -3.61 -4.94
CA ASN A 61 -1.77 -3.73 -4.36
C ASN A 61 -1.96 -2.78 -3.17
N LEU A 62 -0.96 -2.65 -2.30
CA LEU A 62 -0.96 -1.71 -1.18
C LEU A 62 -0.96 -0.26 -1.66
N LYS A 63 -0.19 0.06 -2.69
CA LYS A 63 -0.20 1.39 -3.32
C LYS A 63 -1.61 1.72 -3.85
N LYS A 64 -2.24 0.79 -4.59
CA LYS A 64 -3.61 0.95 -5.09
C LYS A 64 -4.61 1.21 -3.96
N LEU A 65 -4.50 0.44 -2.87
CA LEU A 65 -5.33 0.62 -1.68
C LEU A 65 -5.18 2.03 -1.09
N ILE A 66 -3.94 2.50 -0.89
CA ILE A 66 -3.67 3.83 -0.33
C ILE A 66 -4.15 4.94 -1.25
N ASP A 67 -3.94 4.80 -2.56
CA ASP A 67 -4.40 5.77 -3.56
C ASP A 67 -5.93 5.91 -3.56
N ARG A 68 -6.68 4.82 -3.30
CA ARG A 68 -8.14 4.81 -3.22
C ARG A 68 -8.68 5.31 -1.87
N ILE A 69 -8.00 4.99 -0.76
CA ILE A 69 -8.40 5.46 0.58
C ILE A 69 -8.14 6.97 0.72
N ILE A 70 -7.07 7.47 0.10
CA ILE A 70 -6.65 8.87 0.17
C ILE A 70 -6.74 9.52 -1.23
N PRO A 71 -7.96 9.81 -1.72
CA PRO A 71 -8.16 10.46 -3.01
C PRO A 71 -7.86 11.96 -2.96
N ILE A 72 -7.98 12.58 -1.78
CA ILE A 72 -7.78 14.02 -1.55
C ILE A 72 -6.89 14.25 -0.31
N VAL A 73 -6.44 15.49 -0.15
CA VAL A 73 -5.67 15.89 1.04
C VAL A 73 -6.63 15.99 2.23
N PHE A 74 -6.37 15.18 3.26
CA PHE A 74 -7.00 15.23 4.57
C PHE A 74 -6.07 15.90 5.58
N PRO A 75 -6.59 16.44 6.68
CA PRO A 75 -5.74 16.94 7.74
C PRO A 75 -5.00 15.78 8.43
N THR A 76 -3.72 15.98 8.74
CA THR A 76 -2.79 14.91 9.18
C THR A 76 -3.26 14.15 10.42
N HIS A 77 -3.97 14.83 11.33
CA HIS A 77 -4.47 14.22 12.56
C HIS A 77 -5.58 13.18 12.30
N GLU A 78 -6.37 13.34 11.23
CA GLU A 78 -7.40 12.36 10.85
C GLU A 78 -6.80 11.06 10.30
N VAL A 79 -5.53 11.06 9.89
CA VAL A 79 -4.81 9.89 9.39
C VAL A 79 -3.95 9.26 10.48
N THR A 80 -3.28 10.07 11.29
CA THR A 80 -2.27 9.61 12.26
C THR A 80 -2.87 9.17 13.60
N ALA A 81 -4.11 9.57 13.92
CA ALA A 81 -4.73 9.22 15.19
C ALA A 81 -4.94 7.70 15.35
N SER A 82 -4.75 7.18 16.57
CA SER A 82 -4.93 5.75 16.89
C SER A 82 -6.34 5.23 16.61
N LEU A 83 -7.36 6.11 16.63
CA LEU A 83 -8.73 5.83 16.22
C LEU A 83 -9.13 6.75 15.05
N SER A 84 -8.27 6.79 14.03
CA SER A 84 -8.52 7.57 12.84
C SER A 84 -9.79 7.10 12.11
N PRO A 85 -10.66 8.02 11.66
CA PRO A 85 -11.81 7.67 10.81
C PRO A 85 -11.39 7.18 9.41
N ILE A 86 -10.14 7.40 9.02
CA ILE A 86 -9.59 7.05 7.71
C ILE A 86 -8.96 5.65 7.75
N LEU A 87 -8.10 5.34 8.72
CA LEU A 87 -7.44 4.03 8.86
C LEU A 87 -8.20 3.17 9.89
N ASN A 88 -9.37 2.69 9.47
CA ASN A 88 -10.19 1.80 10.29
C ASN A 88 -9.63 0.37 10.35
N GLU A 89 -10.08 -0.44 11.31
CA GLU A 89 -9.77 -1.88 11.37
C GLU A 89 -10.15 -2.62 10.07
N ASN A 90 -11.19 -2.15 9.37
CA ASN A 90 -11.59 -2.69 8.07
C ASN A 90 -10.51 -2.49 7.00
N VAL A 91 -9.81 -1.33 7.02
CA VAL A 91 -8.66 -1.08 6.15
C VAL A 91 -7.55 -2.07 6.48
N MET A 92 -7.25 -2.28 7.76
CA MET A 92 -6.23 -3.24 8.19
C MET A 92 -6.53 -4.66 7.73
N LYS A 93 -7.79 -5.10 7.80
CA LYS A 93 -8.22 -6.41 7.24
C LYS A 93 -7.95 -6.50 5.74
N ILE A 94 -8.20 -5.43 4.99
CA ILE A 94 -7.91 -5.37 3.54
C ILE A 94 -6.40 -5.38 3.29
N VAL A 95 -5.58 -4.69 4.09
CA VAL A 95 -4.10 -4.73 4.02
C VAL A 95 -3.61 -6.17 4.18
N TYR A 96 -4.08 -6.88 5.19
CA TYR A 96 -3.71 -8.29 5.40
C TYR A 96 -4.21 -9.22 4.28
N LYS A 97 -5.33 -8.88 3.63
CA LYS A 97 -5.84 -9.63 2.47
C LYS A 97 -5.06 -9.32 1.19
N ALA A 98 -4.58 -8.08 1.02
CA ALA A 98 -3.79 -7.64 -0.12
C ALA A 98 -2.44 -8.36 -0.24
N ALA A 99 -1.93 -8.91 0.87
CA ALA A 99 -0.77 -9.81 0.90
C ALA A 99 -1.00 -11.12 0.13
N GLY A 100 -2.25 -11.58 0.01
CA GLY A 100 -2.58 -12.84 -0.65
C GLY A 100 -2.41 -14.09 0.24
N GLY A 101 -2.39 -15.26 -0.40
CA GLY A 101 -2.20 -16.55 0.28
C GLY A 101 -3.47 -17.19 0.85
N LYS A 102 -3.38 -18.46 1.22
CA LYS A 102 -4.48 -19.21 1.82
C LYS A 102 -4.36 -19.20 3.35
N GLY A 103 -5.49 -19.00 4.03
CA GLY A 103 -5.60 -19.07 5.50
C GLY A 103 -5.68 -17.71 6.21
N ASN A 104 -5.64 -17.77 7.54
CA ASN A 104 -5.95 -16.63 8.43
C ASN A 104 -4.70 -15.93 9.00
N GLY A 105 -3.49 -16.29 8.53
CA GLY A 105 -2.22 -15.77 9.04
C GLY A 105 -1.67 -16.52 10.25
N GLU A 106 -2.08 -17.77 10.47
CA GLU A 106 -1.49 -18.64 11.49
C GLU A 106 -0.18 -19.27 10.98
N LYS A 107 0.75 -19.56 11.90
CA LYS A 107 2.03 -20.22 11.58
C LYS A 107 1.77 -21.53 10.84
N GLY A 108 2.33 -21.66 9.63
CA GLY A 108 2.15 -22.82 8.75
C GLY A 108 1.15 -22.63 7.60
N THR A 109 0.41 -21.51 7.57
CA THR A 109 -0.42 -21.15 6.40
C THR A 109 0.40 -20.37 5.36
N SER A 110 0.05 -20.44 4.07
CA SER A 110 0.75 -19.63 3.05
C SER A 110 0.50 -18.15 3.19
N SER A 111 -0.67 -17.74 3.73
CA SER A 111 -0.93 -16.34 4.10
C SER A 111 0.11 -15.78 5.10
N TYR A 112 0.60 -16.61 6.02
CA TYR A 112 1.64 -16.19 6.99
C TYR A 112 2.93 -15.76 6.29
N LYS A 113 3.37 -16.53 5.28
CA LYS A 113 4.54 -16.23 4.45
C LYS A 113 4.43 -14.87 3.75
N TYR A 114 3.28 -14.57 3.15
CA TYR A 114 3.10 -13.33 2.40
C TYR A 114 2.92 -12.10 3.30
N ARG A 115 2.24 -12.28 4.44
CA ARG A 115 2.04 -11.20 5.42
C ARG A 115 3.35 -10.71 6.05
N ALA A 116 4.39 -11.55 6.10
CA ALA A 116 5.71 -11.16 6.62
C ALA A 116 6.35 -10.01 5.82
N VAL A 117 6.00 -9.84 4.54
CA VAL A 117 6.57 -8.79 3.67
C VAL A 117 5.81 -7.47 3.77
N LEU A 118 4.64 -7.43 4.40
CA LEU A 118 3.78 -6.24 4.41
C LEU A 118 4.52 -5.00 4.88
N VAL A 119 5.29 -5.10 5.97
CA VAL A 119 6.04 -3.96 6.52
C VAL A 119 7.12 -3.49 5.56
N PHE A 120 7.89 -4.41 4.96
CA PHE A 120 8.87 -4.05 3.95
C PHE A 120 8.23 -3.38 2.71
N ALA A 121 7.14 -3.94 2.21
CA ALA A 121 6.41 -3.40 1.07
C ALA A 121 5.84 -2.00 1.38
N LEU A 122 5.27 -1.78 2.56
CA LEU A 122 4.76 -0.48 2.99
C LEU A 122 5.88 0.58 3.12
N LEU A 123 7.04 0.21 3.66
CA LEU A 123 8.19 1.11 3.73
C LEU A 123 8.71 1.49 2.33
N LYS A 124 8.71 0.54 1.38
CA LYS A 124 9.06 0.83 -0.02
C LYS A 124 8.02 1.71 -0.71
N VAL A 125 6.74 1.48 -0.48
CA VAL A 125 5.66 2.35 -0.99
C VAL A 125 5.76 3.76 -0.39
N THR A 126 6.15 3.88 0.88
CA THR A 126 6.42 5.17 1.55
C THR A 126 7.53 5.93 0.83
N ASP A 127 8.65 5.27 0.55
CA ASP A 127 9.77 5.85 -0.21
C ASP A 127 9.35 6.31 -1.61
N TRP A 128 8.56 5.49 -2.34
CA TRP A 128 8.01 5.89 -3.65
C TRP A 128 7.15 7.15 -3.57
N TYR A 129 6.31 7.28 -2.54
CA TYR A 129 5.51 8.50 -2.37
C TYR A 129 6.38 9.70 -2.02
N TRP A 130 7.41 9.57 -1.19
CA TRP A 130 8.34 10.67 -0.90
C TRP A 130 9.09 11.13 -2.15
N GLN A 131 9.58 10.19 -2.96
CA GLN A 131 10.23 10.51 -4.23
C GLN A 131 9.28 11.25 -5.17
N LEU A 132 8.04 10.76 -5.29
CA LEU A 132 7.00 11.40 -6.10
C LEU A 132 6.64 12.80 -5.60
N SER A 133 6.60 12.97 -4.27
CA SER A 133 6.40 14.27 -3.60
C SER A 133 7.49 15.27 -3.94
N ALA A 134 8.73 14.80 -4.07
CA ALA A 134 9.89 15.62 -4.38
C ALA A 134 9.98 15.99 -5.87
N THR A 135 9.48 15.13 -6.77
CA THR A 135 9.51 15.37 -8.22
C THR A 135 8.29 16.11 -8.73
N GLU A 136 7.09 15.85 -8.19
CA GLU A 136 5.85 16.48 -8.62
C GLU A 136 5.48 17.69 -7.77
N LEU A 137 5.51 18.90 -8.36
CA LEU A 137 5.15 20.14 -7.65
C LEU A 137 3.65 20.28 -7.39
N SER A 138 2.80 19.77 -8.28
CA SER A 138 1.35 20.05 -8.29
C SER A 138 0.58 19.36 -7.16
N SER A 139 1.05 18.19 -6.72
CA SER A 139 0.35 17.32 -5.76
C SER A 139 1.25 16.86 -4.61
N ASN A 140 2.25 17.67 -4.25
CA ASN A 140 3.23 17.36 -3.20
C ASN A 140 2.54 17.00 -1.86
N GLU A 141 1.60 17.82 -1.39
CA GLU A 141 0.90 17.59 -0.12
C GLU A 141 0.13 16.26 -0.09
N LEU A 142 -0.46 15.86 -1.22
CA LEU A 142 -1.21 14.60 -1.33
C LEU A 142 -0.28 13.38 -1.22
N TYR A 143 0.86 13.40 -1.90
CA TYR A 143 1.82 12.30 -1.84
C TYR A 143 2.50 12.23 -0.47
N SER A 144 2.83 13.38 0.13
CA SER A 144 3.32 13.44 1.51
C SER A 144 2.33 12.80 2.50
N LEU A 145 1.03 13.09 2.37
CA LEU A 145 -0.01 12.50 3.22
C LEU A 145 -0.12 10.98 3.01
N ARG A 146 -0.06 10.51 1.75
CA ARG A 146 -0.07 9.07 1.44
C ARG A 146 1.17 8.35 1.99
N ALA A 147 2.33 9.01 1.97
CA ALA A 147 3.55 8.48 2.58
C ALA A 147 3.38 8.32 4.11
N ILE A 148 2.86 9.34 4.79
CA ILE A 148 2.56 9.28 6.23
C ILE A 148 1.55 8.16 6.53
N ALA A 149 0.50 8.02 5.72
CA ALA A 149 -0.50 6.97 5.89
C ALA A 149 0.09 5.56 5.73
N ALA A 150 0.96 5.35 4.75
CA ALA A 150 1.66 4.08 4.55
C ALA A 150 2.54 3.74 5.76
N GLN A 151 3.25 4.75 6.29
CA GLN A 151 4.08 4.61 7.47
C GLN A 151 3.26 4.30 8.73
N THR A 152 2.10 4.94 8.93
CA THR A 152 1.23 4.65 10.08
C THR A 152 0.63 3.25 10.02
N ILE A 153 0.26 2.76 8.82
CA ILE A 153 -0.17 1.36 8.65
C ILE A 153 0.98 0.42 9.02
N ALA A 154 2.21 0.69 8.56
CA ALA A 154 3.36 -0.13 8.88
C ALA A 154 3.64 -0.14 10.39
N ALA A 155 3.60 1.02 11.05
CA ALA A 155 3.76 1.13 12.50
C ALA A 155 2.70 0.32 13.26
N ASN A 156 1.43 0.42 12.87
CA ASN A 156 0.35 -0.35 13.49
C ASN A 156 0.58 -1.87 13.35
N ILE A 157 1.02 -2.36 12.19
CA ILE A 157 1.34 -3.79 12.01
C ILE A 157 2.46 -4.20 12.98
N ILE A 158 3.52 -3.40 13.09
CA ILE A 158 4.64 -3.68 13.99
C ILE A 158 4.17 -3.74 15.44
N GLU A 159 3.32 -2.81 15.87
CA GLU A 159 2.77 -2.77 17.24
C GLU A 159 1.82 -3.95 17.53
N GLU A 160 1.05 -4.41 16.54
CA GLU A 160 0.18 -5.58 16.65
C GLU A 160 0.97 -6.90 16.71
N THR A 161 2.07 -7.01 15.94
CA THR A 161 2.88 -8.22 15.87
C THR A 161 3.87 -8.32 17.03
N LYS A 162 3.68 -9.31 17.90
CA LYS A 162 4.59 -9.59 19.03
C LYS A 162 5.80 -10.46 18.66
N ASP A 163 5.78 -11.07 17.48
CA ASP A 163 6.83 -11.98 17.03
C ASP A 163 7.83 -11.19 16.18
N ASP A 164 8.88 -10.69 16.83
CA ASP A 164 9.92 -9.89 16.17
C ASP A 164 10.62 -10.70 15.06
N GLU A 165 10.84 -11.99 15.28
CA GLU A 165 11.54 -12.84 14.30
C GLU A 165 10.77 -12.88 12.98
N TYR A 166 9.45 -13.08 13.06
CA TYR A 166 8.54 -13.06 11.92
C TYR A 166 8.61 -11.77 11.10
N LEU A 167 8.68 -10.62 11.79
CA LEU A 167 8.73 -9.30 11.17
C LEU A 167 10.07 -9.04 10.47
N PHE A 168 11.18 -9.55 11.01
CA PHE A 168 12.52 -9.33 10.48
C PHE A 168 12.96 -10.37 9.44
N LEU A 169 12.24 -11.47 9.22
CA LEU A 169 12.62 -12.54 8.27
C LEU A 169 12.99 -12.00 6.88
N VAL A 170 12.18 -11.08 6.35
CA VAL A 170 12.35 -10.55 4.99
C VAL A 170 13.50 -9.55 4.94
N ILE A 171 13.64 -8.71 5.97
CA ILE A 171 14.70 -7.71 6.09
C ILE A 171 16.06 -8.41 6.23
N ARG A 172 16.14 -9.47 7.04
CA ARG A 172 17.36 -10.28 7.19
C ARG A 172 17.76 -10.96 5.89
N ARG A 173 16.80 -11.41 5.08
CA ARG A 173 17.09 -12.00 3.77
C ARG A 173 17.68 -10.97 2.80
N ILE A 174 17.14 -9.77 2.77
CA ILE A 174 17.64 -8.65 1.96
C ILE A 174 19.05 -8.26 2.43
N GLN A 175 19.28 -8.11 3.73
CA GLN A 175 20.61 -7.84 4.28
C GLN A 175 21.62 -8.95 3.94
N TYR A 176 21.19 -10.22 3.99
CA TYR A 176 22.02 -11.35 3.62
C TYR A 176 22.40 -11.33 2.14
N ASN A 177 21.45 -11.03 1.25
CA ASN A 177 21.71 -10.89 -0.18
C ASN A 177 22.74 -9.78 -0.45
N ARG A 178 22.53 -8.59 0.13
CA ARG A 178 23.48 -7.46 0.06
C ARG A 178 24.87 -7.80 0.62
N PHE A 179 24.93 -8.48 1.77
CA PHE A 179 26.20 -8.94 2.36
C PHE A 179 26.93 -9.92 1.44
N LYS A 180 26.19 -10.77 0.73
CA LYS A 180 26.75 -11.70 -0.26
C LYS A 180 27.05 -11.06 -1.61
N GLY A 181 26.70 -9.78 -1.82
CA GLY A 181 26.79 -9.11 -3.12
C GLY A 181 25.91 -9.77 -4.19
N VAL A 182 24.87 -10.49 -3.76
CA VAL A 182 23.88 -11.13 -4.63
C VAL A 182 22.71 -10.17 -4.77
N PRO A 183 22.16 -9.99 -5.98
CA PRO A 183 21.08 -9.05 -6.17
C PRO A 183 19.81 -9.42 -5.37
N ASP A 184 19.17 -8.41 -4.80
CA ASP A 184 17.93 -8.46 -4.02
C ASP A 184 16.73 -8.86 -4.89
N ASP A 185 16.79 -8.64 -6.20
CA ASP A 185 15.84 -9.12 -7.20
C ASP A 185 16.52 -9.62 -8.49
N ALA A 186 15.75 -10.19 -9.42
CA ALA A 186 16.28 -10.70 -10.70
C ALA A 186 16.62 -9.58 -11.71
N ASN A 187 16.40 -8.32 -11.35
CA ASN A 187 16.57 -7.14 -12.20
C ASN A 187 17.62 -6.14 -11.64
N GLU A 188 18.27 -6.43 -10.50
CA GLU A 188 19.19 -5.50 -9.81
C GLU A 188 20.60 -5.49 -10.42
N LEU A 189 20.89 -6.42 -11.33
CA LEU A 189 22.03 -6.25 -12.22
C LEU A 189 21.66 -5.14 -13.20
N ASP A 190 22.14 -3.93 -12.94
CA ASP A 190 22.37 -2.92 -13.96
C ASP A 190 23.19 -3.59 -15.06
N THR A 191 22.48 -4.12 -16.05
CA THR A 191 23.11 -4.61 -17.26
C THR A 191 23.71 -3.36 -17.88
N GLU A 192 25.03 -3.38 -18.08
CA GLU A 192 25.70 -2.34 -18.86
C GLU A 192 24.87 -2.09 -20.12
N TRP A 193 24.48 -0.83 -20.35
CA TRP A 193 23.68 -0.47 -21.51
C TRP A 193 24.35 -1.06 -22.74
N ASP A 194 23.70 -2.04 -23.36
CA ASP A 194 24.14 -2.56 -24.62
C ASP A 194 23.85 -1.47 -25.65
N LEU A 195 24.86 -0.65 -25.96
CA LEU A 195 24.78 0.42 -26.95
C LEU A 195 24.46 -0.10 -28.38
N THR A 196 24.34 -1.43 -28.53
CA THR A 196 23.94 -2.16 -29.74
C THR A 196 22.57 -2.83 -29.62
N ASP A 197 21.83 -2.62 -28.53
CA ASP A 197 20.46 -3.13 -28.31
C ASP A 197 19.40 -2.49 -29.23
N GLY A 198 19.79 -1.46 -29.99
CA GLY A 198 18.93 -0.73 -30.90
C GLY A 198 18.31 0.53 -30.29
N TYR A 199 18.65 0.90 -29.05
CA TYR A 199 18.19 2.12 -28.41
C TYR A 199 18.85 3.35 -29.03
N ASP A 200 18.19 3.93 -30.03
CA ASP A 200 18.55 5.23 -30.57
C ASP A 200 17.84 6.32 -29.74
N VAL A 201 18.58 7.31 -29.24
CA VAL A 201 18.00 8.46 -28.52
C VAL A 201 17.11 9.28 -29.46
N ASP A 202 17.32 9.11 -30.77
CA ASP A 202 16.49 9.64 -31.85
C ASP A 202 15.51 8.58 -32.42
N ALA A 203 15.31 7.43 -31.75
CA ALA A 203 14.38 6.35 -32.13
C ALA A 203 12.92 6.83 -32.08
N ASN A 204 12.54 7.51 -33.15
CA ASN A 204 11.24 7.54 -33.78
C ASN A 204 10.05 7.61 -32.82
N SER A 205 9.47 8.79 -32.69
CA SER A 205 8.06 8.99 -32.28
C SER A 205 7.04 8.40 -33.29
N GLY A 206 7.44 7.37 -34.05
CA GLY A 206 6.67 6.63 -35.04
C GLY A 206 6.14 5.29 -34.52
N TRP A 207 5.39 4.59 -35.37
CA TRP A 207 4.68 3.35 -35.02
C TRP A 207 5.59 2.20 -34.54
N GLU A 208 6.84 2.16 -34.99
CA GLU A 208 7.81 1.09 -34.69
C GLU A 208 8.31 1.13 -33.23
N GLY A 209 8.67 2.32 -32.71
CA GLY A 209 9.04 2.49 -31.30
C GLY A 209 7.88 2.36 -30.30
N ILE A 210 6.62 2.44 -30.78
CA ILE A 210 5.44 2.07 -29.98
C ILE A 210 5.30 0.54 -29.95
N GLN A 211 5.57 -0.15 -31.05
CA GLN A 211 5.48 -1.60 -31.16
C GLN A 211 6.55 -2.31 -30.29
N GLU A 212 7.78 -1.81 -30.29
CA GLU A 212 8.88 -2.34 -29.47
C GLU A 212 8.59 -2.21 -27.97
N ARG A 213 8.24 -1.00 -27.49
CA ARG A 213 7.85 -0.77 -26.09
C ARG A 213 6.65 -1.62 -25.67
N ASN A 214 5.66 -1.80 -26.55
CA ASN A 214 4.55 -2.70 -26.27
C ASN A 214 5.02 -4.17 -26.15
N SER A 215 6.00 -4.58 -26.95
CA SER A 215 6.56 -5.94 -26.90
C SER A 215 7.35 -6.19 -25.61
N GLU A 216 8.14 -5.21 -25.15
CA GLU A 216 8.85 -5.23 -23.87
C GLU A 216 7.89 -5.29 -22.68
N VAL A 217 6.89 -4.40 -22.65
CA VAL A 217 5.87 -4.37 -21.59
C VAL A 217 5.13 -5.70 -21.51
N ASN A 218 4.77 -6.28 -22.66
CA ASN A 218 4.09 -7.58 -22.70
C ASN A 218 4.99 -8.71 -22.20
N THR A 219 6.29 -8.68 -22.50
CA THR A 219 7.27 -9.66 -22.01
C THR A 219 7.42 -9.56 -20.50
N ALA A 220 7.62 -8.36 -19.96
CA ALA A 220 7.71 -8.14 -18.51
C ALA A 220 6.42 -8.56 -17.78
N LEU A 221 5.25 -8.29 -18.36
CA LEU A 221 3.97 -8.74 -17.81
C LEU A 221 3.83 -10.26 -17.83
N ARG A 222 4.36 -10.92 -18.86
CA ARG A 222 4.39 -12.38 -18.96
C ARG A 222 5.28 -12.96 -17.87
N ASP A 223 6.49 -12.46 -17.71
CA ASP A 223 7.43 -12.92 -16.66
C ASP A 223 6.86 -12.71 -15.26
N GLN A 224 6.18 -11.58 -15.03
CA GLN A 224 5.46 -11.32 -13.79
C GLN A 224 4.37 -12.37 -13.54
N ARG A 225 3.57 -12.71 -14.56
CA ARG A 225 2.51 -13.72 -14.45
C ARG A 225 3.07 -15.11 -14.23
N GLU A 226 4.14 -15.48 -14.92
CA GLU A 226 4.82 -16.77 -14.79
C GLU A 226 5.46 -16.92 -13.40
N GLY A 227 6.13 -15.88 -12.90
CA GLY A 227 6.70 -15.86 -11.56
C GLY A 227 5.67 -15.94 -10.43
N GLU A 228 4.46 -15.40 -10.65
CA GLU A 228 3.33 -15.55 -9.73
C GLU A 228 2.69 -16.94 -9.83
N LEU A 229 2.66 -17.57 -11.01
CA LEU A 229 2.09 -18.91 -11.23
C LEU A 229 2.91 -20.03 -10.57
N LEU A 230 4.19 -19.78 -10.27
CA LEU A 230 5.03 -20.71 -9.50
C LEU A 230 4.43 -21.06 -8.14
N ASP A 231 3.62 -20.16 -7.54
CA ASP A 231 2.92 -20.41 -6.28
C ASP A 231 1.41 -20.12 -6.47
N PRO A 232 0.59 -21.14 -6.77
CA PRO A 232 -0.83 -20.96 -7.05
C PRO A 232 -1.62 -20.47 -5.83
N GLU A 233 -1.08 -20.62 -4.61
CA GLU A 233 -1.77 -20.19 -3.39
C GLU A 233 -1.76 -18.66 -3.21
N PHE A 234 -0.80 -17.96 -3.84
CA PHE A 234 -0.67 -16.51 -3.75
C PHE A 234 -1.94 -15.77 -4.21
N ARG A 235 -2.53 -16.21 -5.33
CA ARG A 235 -3.62 -15.50 -6.02
C ARG A 235 -5.00 -15.65 -5.38
N HIS A 236 -5.17 -16.58 -4.43
CA HIS A 236 -6.49 -16.97 -3.93
C HIS A 236 -7.30 -15.83 -3.30
N ASN A 237 -6.64 -14.86 -2.66
CA ASN A 237 -7.30 -13.74 -1.97
C ASN A 237 -7.36 -12.43 -2.79
N LEU A 238 -6.83 -12.42 -4.02
CA LEU A 238 -6.76 -11.22 -4.85
C LEU A 238 -8.02 -10.98 -5.68
N GLU A 239 -8.83 -12.02 -5.88
CA GLU A 239 -10.11 -11.90 -6.59
C GLU A 239 -11.10 -11.07 -5.74
N GLY A 240 -11.70 -10.05 -6.36
CA GLY A 240 -12.61 -9.12 -5.68
C GLY A 240 -11.92 -8.17 -4.69
N LEU A 241 -10.58 -8.04 -4.70
CA LEU A 241 -9.87 -7.07 -3.87
C LEU A 241 -10.34 -5.64 -4.20
N ASP A 242 -10.45 -5.30 -5.49
CA ASP A 242 -10.86 -3.96 -5.93
C ASP A 242 -12.26 -3.59 -5.43
N GLU A 243 -13.22 -4.53 -5.43
CA GLU A 243 -14.58 -4.29 -4.91
C GLU A 243 -14.59 -4.01 -3.40
N GLN A 244 -13.74 -4.71 -2.64
CA GLN A 244 -13.60 -4.47 -1.21
C GLN A 244 -12.91 -3.14 -0.91
N ILE A 245 -11.93 -2.76 -1.73
CA ILE A 245 -11.30 -1.45 -1.66
C ILE A 245 -12.35 -0.37 -1.90
N ASP A 246 -13.15 -0.51 -2.94
CA ASP A 246 -14.19 0.47 -3.29
C ASP A 246 -15.30 0.55 -2.23
N THR A 247 -15.57 -0.55 -1.50
CA THR A 247 -16.52 -0.56 -0.38
C THR A 247 -16.03 0.26 0.82
N VAL A 248 -14.72 0.24 1.11
CA VAL A 248 -14.13 0.95 2.24
C VAL A 248 -13.68 2.36 1.87
N ALA A 249 -13.39 2.59 0.58
CA ALA A 249 -13.02 3.90 0.07
C ALA A 249 -14.17 4.89 0.25
N LYS A 250 -13.83 6.10 0.69
CA LYS A 250 -14.80 7.18 0.90
C LYS A 250 -15.29 7.68 -0.46
N PRO A 251 -16.61 7.89 -0.66
CA PRO A 251 -17.18 8.35 -1.93
C PRO A 251 -16.96 9.86 -2.17
N VAL A 252 -15.70 10.31 -2.17
CA VAL A 252 -15.31 11.73 -2.28
C VAL A 252 -15.72 12.34 -3.61
N GLU A 253 -15.61 11.59 -4.72
CA GLU A 253 -16.04 12.08 -6.03
C GLU A 253 -17.55 12.34 -6.10
N LYS A 254 -18.34 11.45 -5.48
CA LYS A 254 -19.80 11.61 -5.38
C LYS A 254 -20.14 12.86 -4.56
N ALA A 255 -19.41 13.10 -3.46
CA ALA A 255 -19.55 14.29 -2.62
C ALA A 255 -19.33 15.56 -3.42
N ASN A 256 -18.24 15.59 -4.19
CA ASN A 256 -17.83 16.76 -4.95
C ASN A 256 -18.87 17.13 -6.02
N ARG A 257 -19.45 16.12 -6.71
CA ARG A 257 -20.54 16.34 -7.67
C ARG A 257 -21.79 16.94 -7.04
N LEU A 258 -22.09 16.56 -5.80
CA LEU A 258 -23.22 17.09 -5.03
C LEU A 258 -22.90 18.44 -4.34
N GLY A 259 -21.63 18.82 -4.28
CA GLY A 259 -21.17 20.03 -3.57
C GLY A 259 -21.22 19.91 -2.04
N ILE A 260 -21.20 18.69 -1.50
CA ILE A 260 -21.33 18.41 -0.06
C ILE A 260 -20.01 17.82 0.45
N LYS A 261 -19.66 18.08 1.72
CA LYS A 261 -18.56 17.36 2.38
C LYS A 261 -18.87 15.85 2.40
N TRP A 262 -17.85 15.03 2.16
CA TRP A 262 -18.00 13.57 2.07
C TRP A 262 -18.56 12.94 3.35
N GLU A 263 -18.28 13.53 4.52
CA GLU A 263 -18.82 13.11 5.83
C GLU A 263 -20.35 13.10 5.88
N PHE A 264 -21.00 13.95 5.09
CA PHE A 264 -22.44 14.13 5.12
C PHE A 264 -23.18 13.32 4.04
N ILE A 265 -22.48 12.55 3.19
CA ILE A 265 -23.13 11.76 2.13
C ILE A 265 -24.13 10.77 2.72
N GLU A 266 -23.73 10.00 3.74
CA GLU A 266 -24.62 9.00 4.34
C GLU A 266 -25.86 9.64 4.98
N LEU A 267 -25.70 10.83 5.55
CA LEU A 267 -26.82 11.59 6.12
C LEU A 267 -27.74 12.11 5.02
N TYR A 268 -27.17 12.59 3.91
CA TYR A 268 -27.93 13.05 2.75
C TYR A 268 -28.76 11.91 2.14
N GLU A 269 -28.18 10.72 1.96
CA GLU A 269 -28.90 9.54 1.47
C GLU A 269 -30.05 9.12 2.41
N LYS A 270 -29.83 9.20 3.73
CA LYS A 270 -30.89 8.95 4.73
C LYS A 270 -31.99 10.01 4.65
N ILE A 271 -31.66 11.28 4.41
CA ILE A 271 -32.64 12.37 4.24
C ILE A 271 -33.46 12.15 2.97
N ASP A 272 -32.83 11.79 1.85
CA ASP A 272 -33.54 11.47 0.60
C ASP A 272 -34.48 10.27 0.81
N HIS A 273 -34.01 9.22 1.50
CA HIS A 273 -34.85 8.06 1.82
C HIS A 273 -36.05 8.44 2.71
N LEU A 274 -35.83 9.22 3.76
CA LEU A 274 -36.91 9.72 4.62
C LEU A 274 -37.89 10.61 3.87
N THR A 275 -37.40 11.44 2.94
CA THR A 275 -38.24 12.29 2.10
C THR A 275 -39.16 11.45 1.23
N SER A 276 -38.63 10.37 0.61
CA SER A 276 -39.44 9.43 -0.17
C SER A 276 -40.52 8.75 0.69
N LEU A 277 -40.20 8.37 1.93
CA LEU A 277 -41.17 7.78 2.86
C LEU A 277 -42.24 8.79 3.27
N VAL A 278 -41.87 10.04 3.55
CA VAL A 278 -42.83 11.10 3.88
C VAL A 278 -43.77 11.38 2.70
N GLU A 279 -43.27 11.43 1.47
CA GLU A 279 -44.09 11.57 0.27
C GLU A 279 -45.12 10.45 0.14
N THR A 280 -44.70 9.19 0.32
CA THR A 280 -45.63 8.04 0.27
C THR A 280 -46.72 8.13 1.35
N VAL A 281 -46.36 8.49 2.57
CA VAL A 281 -47.32 8.65 3.69
C VAL A 281 -48.28 9.81 3.44
N VAL A 282 -47.80 10.91 2.85
CA VAL A 282 -48.65 12.05 2.48
C VAL A 282 -49.66 11.64 1.41
N ASP A 283 -49.27 10.85 0.42
CA ASP A 283 -50.16 10.40 -0.65
C ASP A 283 -51.19 9.37 -0.16
N GLU A 284 -50.80 8.43 0.69
CA GLU A 284 -51.73 7.53 1.37
C GLU A 284 -52.76 8.29 2.21
N ASN A 285 -52.31 9.30 2.96
CA ASN A 285 -53.21 10.14 3.76
C ASN A 285 -54.18 10.94 2.89
N LYS A 286 -53.74 11.48 1.74
CA LYS A 286 -54.65 12.14 0.78
C LYS A 286 -55.69 11.15 0.26
N ALA A 287 -55.28 9.93 -0.10
CA ALA A 287 -56.19 8.90 -0.59
C ALA A 287 -57.21 8.47 0.49
N LEU A 288 -56.80 8.37 1.75
CA LEU A 288 -57.68 8.07 2.87
C LEU A 288 -58.69 9.18 3.14
N LYS A 289 -58.25 10.45 3.12
CA LYS A 289 -59.16 11.61 3.24
C LYS A 289 -60.20 11.63 2.12
N ALA A 290 -59.79 11.39 0.88
CA ALA A 290 -60.72 11.31 -0.25
C ALA A 290 -61.73 10.15 -0.11
N LYS A 291 -61.37 9.04 0.55
CA LYS A 291 -62.32 7.96 0.85
C LYS A 291 -63.29 8.31 1.97
N LEU A 292 -62.86 9.09 2.96
CA LEU A 292 -63.71 9.57 4.05
C LEU A 292 -64.71 10.62 3.58
N ASP A 293 -64.30 11.55 2.71
CA ASP A 293 -65.17 12.62 2.19
C ASP A 293 -66.26 12.10 1.23
N ASN A 294 -66.09 10.89 0.68
CA ASN A 294 -67.06 10.24 -0.23
C ASN A 294 -68.06 9.30 0.48
N ASN A 295 -67.96 9.14 1.81
CA ASN A 295 -68.88 8.37 2.65
C ASN A 295 -69.73 9.29 3.52
#